data_AF-A0A938J7K2-F1
#
_entry.id   AF-A0A938J7K2-F1
#
_cell.length_a   1.000
_cell.length_b   1.000
_cell.length_c   1.000
_cell.angle_alpha   90.00
_cell.angle_beta   90.00
_cell.angle_gamma   90.00
#
_symmetry.space_group_name_H-M   'P 1'
#
loop_
_entity.id
_entity.type
_entity.pdbx_description
1 polymer ?
#
loop_
_entity_poly.entity_id
_entity_poly.type
_entity_poly.pdbx_seq_one_letter_code
_entity_poly.pdbx_strand_id
1 'polypeptide(L)' 'MRLVTFVAGGRRAVGAVDGARVVDLQLAYALHLADTTGDPYALEAASVRIPQSMTAFIGGLEPSWRSAETALA' A
#
# COMPACT_ATOMS: atom_id res chain seq x y z
N MET A 1 -0.61 0.45 13.40
CA MET A 1 -0.31 1.29 12.23
C MET A 1 -1.14 2.57 12.27
N ARG A 2 -0.55 3.74 11.98
CA ARG A 2 -1.29 5.00 11.81
C ARG A 2 -1.40 5.31 10.31
N LEU A 3 -2.60 5.17 9.77
CA LEU A 3 -2.86 5.40 8.35
C LEU A 3 -3.09 6.87 8.03
N VAL A 4 -2.67 7.26 6.83
CA VAL A 4 -2.88 8.60 6.26
C VAL A 4 -3.23 8.49 4.79
N THR A 5 -3.86 9.53 4.26
CA THR A 5 -3.85 9.78 2.81
C THR A 5 -2.88 10.91 2.53
N PHE A 6 -2.14 10.81 1.44
CA PHE A 6 -1.20 11.84 1.03
C PHE A 6 -1.21 11.98 -0.49
N VAL A 7 -0.59 13.05 -0.98
CA VAL A 7 -0.38 13.29 -2.40
C VAL A 7 1.12 13.40 -2.65
N ALA A 8 1.64 12.60 -3.58
CA ALA A 8 3.03 12.64 -4.02
C ALA A 8 3.08 12.58 -5.55
N GLY A 9 3.78 13.53 -6.17
CA GLY A 9 3.87 13.60 -7.64
C GLY A 9 2.51 13.68 -8.35
N GLY A 10 1.51 14.31 -7.72
CA GLY A 10 0.14 14.41 -8.24
C GLY A 10 -0.73 13.16 -8.06
N ARG A 11 -0.17 12.03 -7.60
CA ARG A 11 -0.92 10.82 -7.27
C ARG A 11 -1.35 10.84 -5.81
N ARG A 12 -2.62 10.56 -5.54
CA ARG A 12 -3.12 10.29 -4.18
C ARG A 12 -2.82 8.85 -3.79
N ALA A 13 -2.45 8.61 -2.54
CA ALA A 13 -2.15 7.30 -2.03
C ALA A 13 -2.59 7.13 -0.58
N VAL A 14 -2.80 5.87 -0.18
CA VAL A 14 -2.88 5.46 1.23
C VAL A 14 -1.47 5.15 1.70
N GLY A 15 -1.09 5.74 2.83
CA GLY A 15 0.22 5.55 3.44
C GLY A 15 0.10 5.23 4.92
N ALA A 16 1.22 4.85 5.51
CA ALA A 16 1.37 4.68 6.94
C ALA A 16 2.44 5.62 7.47
N VAL A 17 2.19 6.19 8.65
CA VAL A 17 3.19 6.97 9.38
C VAL A 17 4.10 6.01 10.14
N ASP A 18 5.38 6.06 9.82
CA ASP A 18 6.46 5.34 10.51
C ASP A 18 7.53 6.35 10.98
N GLY A 19 7.54 6.62 12.29
CA GLY A 19 8.35 7.67 12.89
C GLY A 19 8.11 9.04 12.26
N ALA A 20 9.14 9.57 11.60
CA ALA A 20 9.11 10.87 10.92
C ALA A 20 8.79 10.77 9.41
N ARG A 21 8.43 9.58 8.91
CA ARG A 21 8.22 9.31 7.49
C ARG A 21 6.79 8.85 7.22
N VAL A 22 6.36 9.05 5.98
CA VAL A 22 5.16 8.42 5.43
C VAL A 22 5.61 7.39 4.40
N VAL A 23 5.23 6.14 4.62
CA VAL A 23 5.48 5.03 3.69
C VAL A 23 4.30 4.92 2.74
N ASP A 24 4.57 4.89 1.43
CA ASP A 24 3.57 4.55 0.43
C ASP A 24 3.29 3.05 0.48
N LEU A 25 2.14 2.68 1.04
CA LEU A 25 1.82 1.28 1.29
C LEU A 25 1.63 0.49 -0.02
N GLN A 26 1.03 1.10 -1.04
CA GLN A 26 0.81 0.42 -2.32
C GLN A 26 2.15 0.11 -3.00
N LEU A 27 3.06 1.09 -3.03
CA LEU A 27 4.37 0.90 -3.66
C LEU A 27 5.25 -0.06 -2.85
N ALA A 28 5.27 0.05 -1.52
CA ALA A 28 6.03 -0.85 -0.67
C ALA A 28 5.53 -2.31 -0.81
N TYR A 29 4.22 -2.52 -0.88
CA TYR A 29 3.66 -3.85 -1.13
C TYR A 29 3.97 -4.37 -2.54
N ALA A 30 3.95 -3.51 -3.56
CA ALA A 30 4.34 -3.88 -4.91
C ALA A 30 5.79 -4.37 -4.97
N LEU A 31 6.70 -3.69 -4.28
CA LEU A 31 8.11 -4.12 -4.18
C LEU A 31 8.22 -5.49 -3.49
N HIS A 32 7.50 -5.69 -2.38
CA HIS A 32 7.45 -6.99 -1.72
C HIS A 32 6.95 -8.11 -2.63
N LEU A 33 5.88 -7.86 -3.39
CA LEU A 33 5.35 -8.83 -4.37
C LEU A 33 6.39 -9.13 -5.45
N ALA A 34 7.01 -8.11 -6.03
CA ALA A 34 8.03 -8.28 -7.06
C ALA A 34 9.22 -9.12 -6.53
N ASP A 35 9.67 -8.86 -5.31
CA ASP A 35 10.81 -9.56 -4.69
C ASP A 35 10.49 -11.02 -4.34
N THR A 36 9.26 -11.30 -3.88
CA THR A 36 8.89 -12.64 -3.37
C THR A 36 8.32 -13.58 -4.43
N THR A 37 7.64 -13.04 -5.44
CA THR A 37 6.98 -13.85 -6.48
C THR A 37 7.60 -13.67 -7.86
N GLY A 38 8.38 -12.61 -8.08
CA GLY A 38 8.88 -12.25 -9.41
C GLY A 38 7.76 -11.77 -10.37
N ASP A 39 6.60 -11.38 -9.84
CA ASP A 39 5.45 -10.98 -10.65
C ASP A 39 5.74 -9.65 -11.40
N PRO A 40 5.76 -9.65 -12.74
CA PRO A 40 5.98 -8.43 -13.52
C PRO A 40 4.83 -7.41 -13.39
N TYR A 41 3.68 -7.81 -12.85
CA TYR A 41 2.49 -6.98 -12.62
C TYR A 41 2.27 -6.67 -11.13
N ALA A 42 3.34 -6.74 -10.33
CA ALA A 42 3.27 -6.52 -8.89
C ALA A 42 2.65 -5.17 -8.49
N LEU A 43 2.82 -4.13 -9.31
CA LEU A 43 2.23 -2.81 -9.06
C LEU A 43 0.71 -2.83 -9.24
N GLU A 44 0.22 -3.45 -10.32
CA GLU A 44 -1.20 -3.64 -10.59
C GLU A 44 -1.84 -4.52 -9.50
N ALA A 45 -1.21 -5.63 -9.16
CA ALA A 45 -1.66 -6.52 -8.09
C ALA A 45 -1.74 -5.80 -6.74
N ALA A 46 -0.73 -4.98 -6.41
CA ALA A 46 -0.74 -4.18 -5.20
C ALA A 46 -1.86 -3.14 -5.19
N SER A 47 -2.19 -2.53 -6.34
CA SER A 47 -3.27 -1.53 -6.43
C SER A 47 -4.66 -2.09 -6.11
N VAL A 48 -4.87 -3.39 -6.33
CA VAL A 48 -6.11 -4.10 -5.96
C VAL A 48 -6.17 -4.29 -4.44
N ARG A 49 -5.03 -4.60 -3.81
CA ARG A 49 -4.97 -4.85 -2.36
C ARG A 49 -4.90 -3.55 -1.55
N ILE A 50 -4.20 -2.55 -2.04
CA ILE A 50 -3.99 -1.27 -1.37
C ILE A 50 -4.41 -0.16 -2.32
N PRO A 51 -5.72 0.07 -2.46
CA PRO A 51 -6.23 1.11 -3.34
C PRO A 51 -5.87 2.50 -2.82
N GLN A 52 -5.84 3.47 -3.73
CA GLN A 52 -5.42 4.85 -3.46
C GLN A 52 -6.37 5.64 -2.54
N SER A 53 -7.59 5.13 -2.32
CA SER A 53 -8.61 5.76 -1.47
C SER A 53 -8.69 5.05 -0.13
N MET A 54 -8.69 5.83 0.96
CA MET A 54 -8.90 5.29 2.32
C MET A 54 -10.23 4.54 2.43
N THR A 55 -11.29 5.03 1.80
CA THR A 55 -12.61 4.37 1.84
C THR A 55 -12.57 3.03 1.12
N ALA A 56 -11.93 2.96 -0.05
CA ALA A 56 -11.77 1.71 -0.78
C ALA A 56 -10.87 0.72 -0.03
N PHE A 57 -9.82 1.23 0.61
CA PHE A 57 -8.90 0.43 1.42
C PHE A 57 -9.64 -0.20 2.61
N ILE A 58 -10.42 0.60 3.35
CA ILE A 58 -11.26 0.10 4.46
C ILE A 58 -12.28 -0.91 3.94
N GLY A 59 -12.91 -0.65 2.79
CA GLY A 59 -13.86 -1.58 2.16
C GLY A 59 -13.24 -2.90 1.70
N GLY A 60 -11.92 -2.93 1.48
CA GLY A 60 -11.17 -4.15 1.16
C GLY A 60 -10.92 -5.07 2.36
N LEU A 61 -11.22 -4.61 3.58
CA LEU A 61 -11.18 -5.39 4.83
C LEU A 61 -9.83 -6.09 5.07
N GLU A 62 -9.88 -7.32 5.56
CA GLU A 62 -8.73 -8.11 5.98
C GLU A 62 -7.64 -8.27 4.89
N PRO A 63 -7.95 -8.58 3.62
CA PRO A 63 -6.93 -8.62 2.57
C PRO A 63 -6.14 -7.32 2.43
N SER A 64 -6.82 -6.17 2.44
CA SER A 64 -6.16 -4.87 2.33
C SER A 64 -5.32 -4.56 3.57
N TRP A 65 -5.83 -4.90 4.74
CA TRP A 65 -5.12 -4.70 6.00
C TRP A 65 -3.83 -5.53 6.07
N ARG A 66 -3.89 -6.84 5.76
CA ARG A 66 -2.69 -7.69 5.74
C ARG A 66 -1.65 -7.22 4.74
N SER A 67 -2.06 -6.83 3.53
CA SER A 67 -1.13 -6.30 2.54
C SER A 67 -0.43 -5.02 3.03
N ALA A 68 -1.14 -4.15 3.75
CA ALA A 68 -0.54 -2.97 4.36
C ALA A 68 0.42 -3.31 5.52
N GLU A 69 0.12 -4.34 6.32
CA GLU A 69 1.06 -4.83 7.34
C GLU A 69 2.31 -5.44 6.70
N THR A 70 2.15 -6.24 5.64
CA THR A 70 3.28 -6.78 4.87
C THR A 70 4.14 -5.67 4.26
N ALA A 71 3.53 -4.57 3.82
CA ALA A 71 4.24 -3.42 3.27
C ALA A 71 5.15 -2.71 4.30
N LEU A 72 4.96 -2.96 5.59
CA LEU A 72 5.72 -2.36 6.69
C LEU A 72 6.70 -3.33 7.38
N ALA A 73 6.71 -4.59 6.97
CA ALA A 73 7.58 -5.63 7.51
C ALA A 73 8.94 -5.64 6.80
#